data_AF-A0A946DUU7-F1
#
_entry.id   AF-A0A946DUU7-F1
#
_cell.length_a   1.000
_cell.length_b   1.000
_cell.length_c   1.000
_cell.angle_alpha   90.00
_cell.angle_beta   90.00
_cell.angle_gamma   90.00
#
_symmetry.space_group_name_H-M   'P 1'
#
loop_
_entity.id
_entity.type
_entity.pdbx_description
1 polymer ?
#
loop_
_entity_poly.entity_id
_entity_poly.type
_entity_poly.pdbx_seq_one_letter_code
_entity_poly.pdbx_strand_id
1 'polypeptide(L)' 'MRKFGLALLLLAAISIKVGCIVPIYSSTKDVRARQLIFVSEGYRHIPKIWERIWGLDMPDVATPYRTHGGVI' A
#
# COMPACT_ATOMS: atom_id res chain seq x y z
N MET A 1 -20.91 -9.52 -26.07
CA MET A 1 -20.76 -8.56 -24.96
C MET A 1 -20.31 -9.21 -23.66
N ARG A 2 -21.06 -10.15 -23.06
CA ARG A 2 -20.70 -10.78 -21.76
C ARG A 2 -19.30 -11.42 -21.70
N LYS A 3 -18.87 -12.08 -22.79
CA LYS A 3 -17.54 -12.71 -22.89
C LYS A 3 -16.38 -11.69 -22.87
N PHE A 4 -16.58 -10.52 -23.50
CA PHE A 4 -15.59 -9.45 -23.49
C PHE A 4 -15.48 -8.79 -22.11
N GLY A 5 -16.59 -8.60 -21.41
CA GLY A 5 -16.57 -8.11 -20.03
C GLY A 5 -15.82 -9.04 -19.08
N LEU A 6 -16.04 -10.35 -19.19
CA LEU A 6 -15.31 -11.35 -18.41
C LEU A 6 -13.82 -11.41 -18.75
N ALA A 7 -13.47 -11.32 -20.04
CA ALA A 7 -12.08 -11.29 -20.48
C ALA A 7 -11.34 -10.06 -19.95
N LEU A 8 -11.98 -8.88 -19.99
CA LEU A 8 -11.40 -7.64 -19.48
C LEU A 8 -11.19 -7.68 -17.96
N LEU A 9 -12.15 -8.26 -17.23
CA LEU A 9 -12.06 -8.44 -15.78
C LEU A 9 -10.93 -9.39 -15.38
N LEU A 10 -10.75 -10.49 -16.12
CA LEU A 10 -9.62 -11.40 -15.91
C LEU A 10 -8.27 -10.72 -16.20
N LEU A 11 -8.19 -9.93 -17.27
CA LEU A 11 -6.99 -9.18 -17.62
C LEU A 11 -6.61 -8.15 -16.54
N ALA A 12 -7.61 -7.44 -16.01
CA ALA A 12 -7.44 -6.49 -14.91
C ALA A 12 -7.04 -7.20 -13.59
N ALA A 13 -7.52 -8.41 -13.32
CA ALA A 13 -7.13 -9.16 -12.13
C ALA A 13 -5.67 -9.65 -12.22
N ILE A 14 -5.22 -10.06 -13.40
CA ILE A 14 -3.85 -10.55 -13.63
C ILE A 14 -2.83 -9.40 -13.58
N SER A 15 -3.19 -8.20 -14.07
CA SER A 15 -2.27 -7.05 -14.08
C SER A 15 -1.86 -6.57 -12.69
N ILE A 16 -2.65 -6.85 -11.65
CA ILE A 16 -2.32 -6.50 -10.25
C ILE A 16 -1.22 -7.42 -9.69
N LYS A 17 -0.99 -8.60 -10.27
CA LYS A 17 0.00 -9.59 -9.81
C LYS A 17 1.37 -9.37 -10.47
N VAL A 18 2.00 -8.22 -10.20
CA VAL A 18 3.31 -7.86 -10.80
C VAL A 18 4.43 -8.81 -10.34
N GLY A 19 4.36 -9.32 -9.09
CA GLY A 19 5.45 -10.10 -8.47
C GLY A 19 5.68 -11.52 -9.02
N CYS A 20 4.74 -12.08 -9.77
CA CYS A 20 4.89 -13.43 -10.37
C CYS A 20 5.29 -13.39 -11.85
N ILE A 21 5.00 -12.29 -12.54
CA ILE A 21 5.22 -12.13 -13.99
C ILE A 21 6.60 -11.51 -14.25
N VAL A 22 7.06 -10.63 -13.36
CA VAL A 22 8.33 -9.93 -13.49
C VAL A 22 9.33 -10.54 -12.48
N PRO A 23 10.56 -10.90 -12.89
CA PRO A 23 11.59 -11.30 -11.95
C PRO A 23 12.13 -10.06 -11.21
N ILE A 24 11.38 -9.59 -10.20
CA ILE A 24 11.72 -8.40 -9.40
C ILE A 24 12.81 -8.72 -8.35
N TYR A 25 12.90 -9.98 -7.92
CA TYR A 25 13.78 -10.42 -6.85
C TYR A 25 14.96 -11.25 -7.38
N SER A 26 16.03 -11.29 -6.59
CA SER A 26 17.21 -12.12 -6.87
C SER A 26 16.85 -13.61 -6.97
N SER A 27 17.57 -14.34 -7.82
CA SER A 27 17.49 -15.80 -7.90
C SER A 27 18.12 -16.48 -6.69
N THR A 28 19.14 -15.87 -6.08
CA THR A 28 19.83 -16.37 -4.88
C THR A 28 18.96 -16.19 -3.63
N LYS A 29 18.80 -17.26 -2.85
CA LYS A 29 17.81 -17.32 -1.76
C LYS A 29 18.09 -16.34 -0.62
N ASP A 30 19.36 -16.15 -0.26
CA ASP A 30 19.84 -15.24 0.78
C ASP A 30 19.54 -13.77 0.43
N VAL A 31 19.88 -13.35 -0.79
CA VAL A 31 19.60 -11.99 -1.29
C VAL A 31 18.08 -11.76 -1.38
N ARG A 32 17.34 -12.74 -1.89
CA ARG A 32 15.88 -12.64 -2.00
C ARG A 32 15.19 -12.52 -0.65
N ALA A 33 15.61 -13.27 0.36
CA ALA A 33 15.04 -13.17 1.70
C ALA A 33 15.19 -11.76 2.26
N ARG A 34 16.38 -11.15 2.09
CA ARG A 34 16.64 -9.77 2.51
C ARG A 34 15.75 -8.76 1.77
N GLN A 35 15.58 -8.92 0.45
CA GLN A 35 14.71 -8.07 -0.36
C GLN A 35 13.24 -8.17 0.10
N LEU A 36 12.73 -9.38 0.35
CA LEU A 36 11.36 -9.60 0.81
C LEU A 36 11.10 -9.03 2.21
N ILE A 37 12.10 -9.04 3.09
CA ILE A 37 11.99 -8.39 4.41
C ILE A 37 11.79 -6.88 4.24
N PHE A 38 12.60 -6.21 3.42
CA PHE A 38 12.44 -4.76 3.19
C PHE A 38 11.08 -4.40 2.59
N VAL A 39 10.61 -5.21 1.63
CA VAL A 39 9.28 -5.03 1.04
C VAL A 39 8.17 -5.21 2.09
N SER A 40 8.29 -6.24 2.94
CA SER A 40 7.35 -6.48 4.04
C SER A 40 7.33 -5.31 5.03
N GLU A 41 8.49 -4.76 5.40
CA GLU A 41 8.55 -3.58 6.27
C GLU A 41 7.84 -2.38 5.63
N GLY A 42 8.05 -2.16 4.33
CA GLY A 42 7.34 -1.13 3.56
C GLY A 42 5.81 -1.27 3.65
N TYR A 43 5.29 -2.48 3.52
CA TYR A 43 3.84 -2.73 3.58
C TYR A 43 3.23 -2.53 4.97
N ARG A 44 4.00 -2.64 6.05
CA ARG A 44 3.50 -2.35 7.42
C ARG A 44 3.09 -0.90 7.60
N HIS A 45 3.55 0.01 6.73
CA HIS A 45 3.14 1.41 6.76
C HIS A 45 1.77 1.67 6.13
N ILE A 46 1.21 0.73 5.36
CA ILE A 46 -0.06 0.91 4.64
C ILE A 46 -1.21 1.38 5.56
N PRO A 47 -1.44 0.80 6.76
CA PRO A 47 -2.53 1.26 7.63
C PRO A 47 -2.40 2.73 8.02
N LYS A 48 -1.19 3.17 8.37
CA LYS A 48 -0.91 4.57 8.72
C LYS A 48 -1.05 5.51 7.54
N ILE A 49 -0.66 5.06 6.34
CA ILE A 49 -0.86 5.82 5.11
C ILE A 49 -2.36 5.95 4.80
N TRP A 50 -3.13 4.90 5.03
CA TRP A 50 -4.57 4.89 4.84
C TRP A 50 -5.27 5.88 5.78
N GLU A 51 -4.93 5.86 7.07
CA GLU A 51 -5.44 6.83 8.06
C GLU A 51 -5.16 8.27 7.60
N ARG A 52 -3.95 8.53 7.09
CA ARG A 52 -3.53 9.84 6.56
C ARG A 52 -4.26 10.32 5.33
N ILE A 53 -4.55 9.42 4.38
CA ILE A 53 -5.33 9.76 3.18
C ILE A 53 -6.73 10.25 3.56
N TRP A 54 -7.32 9.66 4.59
CA TRP A 54 -8.65 10.00 5.07
C TRP A 54 -8.65 11.11 6.14
N GLY A 55 -7.48 11.64 6.49
CA GLY A 55 -7.33 12.69 7.51
C GLY A 55 -7.74 12.27 8.92
N LEU A 56 -7.71 10.97 9.23
CA LEU A 56 -8.12 10.42 10.54
C LEU A 56 -7.13 10.74 11.66
N ASP A 57 -5.87 10.95 11.29
CA ASP A 57 -4.74 11.40 12.12
C ASP A 57 -4.55 12.92 12.07
N MET A 58 -5.46 13.67 11.43
CA MET A 58 -5.44 15.14 11.41
C MET A 58 -6.12 15.71 12.66
N PRO A 59 -5.57 16.75 13.30
CA PRO A 59 -6.21 17.40 14.44
C PRO A 59 -7.53 18.07 14.04
N ASP A 60 -8.46 18.15 15.00
CA ASP A 60 -9.73 18.85 14.85
C ASP A 60 -9.49 20.35 14.56
N VAL A 61 -10.01 20.81 13.41
CA VAL A 61 -9.92 22.21 12.96
C VAL A 61 -11.11 23.07 13.40
N ALA A 62 -12.16 22.47 13.97
CA ALA A 62 -13.36 23.19 14.38
C ALA A 62 -13.20 23.87 15.75
N THR A 63 -12.13 23.55 16.51
CA THR A 63 -11.87 24.14 17.81
C THR A 63 -10.42 24.66 17.90
N PRO A 64 -10.20 25.95 18.24
CA PRO A 64 -8.86 26.55 18.24
C PRO A 64 -7.92 25.97 19.31
N TYR A 65 -8.44 25.18 20.26
CA TYR A 65 -7.70 24.63 21.38
C TYR A 65 -7.09 23.24 21.12
N ARG A 66 -7.32 22.61 19.96
CA ARG A 66 -6.90 21.23 19.67
C ARG A 66 -6.05 21.04 18.42
N THR A 67 -5.51 22.12 17.85
CA THR A 67 -4.82 22.04 16.55
C THR A 67 -3.36 21.61 16.64
N HIS A 68 -2.66 21.83 17.74
CA HIS A 68 -1.27 21.37 17.89
C HIS A 68 -1.01 21.01 19.35
N GLY A 69 -0.26 19.93 19.61
CA GLY A 69 0.15 19.50 20.96
C GLY A 69 1.09 20.47 21.69
N GLY A 70 0.97 21.78 21.43
CA GLY A 70 1.54 22.83 22.25
C GLY A 70 0.70 22.99 23.51
N VAL A 71 1.29 22.61 24.63
CA VAL A 71 0.81 22.97 25.97
C VAL A 71 1.05 24.47 26.15
N ILE A 72 0.01 25.22 26.53
CA ILE A 72 0.16 26.54 27.16
C ILE A 72 0.37 26.37 28.66
#